data_AF-A0A0M6WU47-F1
#
_entry.id   AF-A0A0M6WU47-F1
#
_cell.length_a   1.000
_cell.length_b   1.000
_cell.length_c   1.000
_cell.angle_alpha   90.00
_cell.angle_beta   90.00
_cell.angle_gamma   90.00
#
_symmetry.space_group_name_H-M   'P 1'
#
loop_
_entity.id
_entity.type
_entity.pdbx_description
1 polymer ?
#
loop_
_entity_poly.entity_id
_entity_poly.type
_entity_poly.pdbx_seq_one_letter_code
_entity_poly.pdbx_strand_id
1 'polypeptide(L)'
;MLLKNGYKVKVLNTTNFKKSMHYNPFAYIRSEKDILKLVNTIILNTKGERLQSGEDFWVKAEKLYYTAHIGYIWYECVEEEQNFTTLLDMINASEARQS
;
A
#
# COMPACT_ATOMS: atom_id res chain seq x y z
N MET A 1 -6.29 -27.77 -14.09
CA MET A 1 -5.18 -27.97 -15.04
C MET A 1 -3.87 -27.38 -14.49
N LEU A 2 -3.81 -26.08 -14.13
CA LEU A 2 -2.58 -25.45 -13.62
C LEU A 2 -2.02 -26.07 -12.33
N LEU A 3 -2.85 -26.29 -11.30
CA LEU A 3 -2.40 -26.95 -10.05
C LEU A 3 -1.85 -28.36 -10.30
N LYS A 4 -2.45 -29.10 -11.24
CA LYS A 4 -2.04 -30.47 -11.60
C LYS A 4 -0.70 -30.49 -12.35
N ASN A 5 -0.28 -29.36 -12.90
CA ASN A 5 1.00 -29.19 -13.60
C ASN A 5 2.07 -28.53 -12.71
N GLY A 6 1.89 -28.53 -11.38
CA GLY A 6 2.90 -28.05 -10.43
C GLY A 6 2.95 -26.53 -10.20
N TYR A 7 2.03 -25.75 -10.78
CA TYR A 7 2.00 -24.31 -10.57
C TYR A 7 1.41 -23.93 -9.21
N LYS A 8 2.05 -22.98 -8.52
CA LYS A 8 1.46 -22.28 -7.37
C LYS A 8 0.46 -21.23 -7.87
N VAL A 9 -0.84 -21.53 -7.76
CA VAL A 9 -1.91 -20.60 -8.13
C VAL A 9 -2.21 -19.64 -6.98
N LYS A 10 -2.30 -18.35 -7.26
CA LYS A 10 -2.76 -17.31 -6.33
C LYS A 10 -4.07 -16.71 -6.83
N VAL A 11 -5.06 -16.52 -5.94
CA VAL A 11 -6.40 -16.04 -6.30
C VAL A 11 -6.72 -14.73 -5.60
N LEU A 12 -6.95 -13.68 -6.39
CA LEU A 12 -7.52 -12.41 -5.94
C LEU A 12 -9.00 -12.37 -6.33
N ASN A 13 -9.89 -12.26 -5.35
CA ASN A 13 -11.33 -12.14 -5.58
C ASN A 13 -11.85 -10.88 -4.90
N THR A 14 -12.20 -9.88 -5.70
CA THR A 14 -12.67 -8.56 -5.24
C THR A 14 -14.18 -8.52 -4.94
N THR A 15 -14.92 -9.59 -5.24
CA THR A 15 -16.36 -9.70 -4.94
C THR A 15 -16.61 -10.55 -3.68
N ASN A 16 -15.88 -11.65 -3.52
CA ASN A 16 -15.96 -12.51 -2.35
C ASN A 16 -14.56 -12.77 -1.80
N PHE A 17 -14.16 -11.93 -0.84
CA PHE A 17 -12.86 -12.01 -0.18
C PHE A 17 -12.61 -13.35 0.52
N LYS A 18 -13.66 -14.05 1.00
CA LYS A 18 -13.52 -15.40 1.58
C LYS A 18 -13.04 -16.45 0.59
N LYS A 19 -13.16 -16.17 -0.72
CA LYS A 19 -12.65 -17.00 -1.82
C LYS A 19 -11.34 -16.45 -2.40
N SER A 20 -10.71 -15.48 -1.74
CA SER A 20 -9.40 -14.94 -2.10
C SER A 20 -8.35 -15.43 -1.14
N MET A 21 -7.08 -15.36 -1.55
CA MET A 21 -5.93 -15.66 -0.69
C MET A 21 -5.48 -14.45 0.15
N HIS A 22 -6.33 -13.43 0.31
CA HIS A 22 -6.08 -12.21 1.08
C HIS A 22 -4.75 -11.53 0.71
N TYR A 23 -4.77 -10.79 -0.41
CA TYR A 23 -3.59 -10.06 -0.87
C TYR A 23 -3.11 -9.02 0.14
N ASN A 24 -1.82 -9.07 0.46
CA ASN A 24 -1.12 -8.08 1.25
C ASN A 24 0.14 -7.63 0.48
N PRO A 25 0.31 -6.35 0.09
CA PRO A 25 1.47 -5.92 -0.67
C PRO A 25 2.78 -5.95 0.12
N PHE A 26 2.74 -5.81 1.46
CA PHE A 26 3.95 -5.83 2.30
C PHE A 26 4.67 -7.17 2.20
N ALA A 27 3.91 -8.27 2.04
CA ALA A 27 4.45 -9.61 1.80
C ALA A 27 5.28 -9.72 0.51
N TYR A 28 5.26 -8.71 -0.37
CA TYR A 28 6.01 -8.66 -1.63
C TYR A 28 7.10 -7.59 -1.68
N ILE A 29 7.29 -6.81 -0.61
CA ILE A 29 8.41 -5.86 -0.51
C ILE A 29 9.69 -6.66 -0.23
N ARG A 30 10.70 -6.47 -1.08
CA ARG A 30 12.01 -7.14 -0.96
C ARG A 30 13.18 -6.15 -0.94
N SER A 31 12.90 -4.88 -1.20
CA SER A 31 13.86 -3.81 -1.28
C SER A 31 13.17 -2.46 -1.11
N GLU A 32 13.93 -1.41 -0.81
CA GLU A 32 13.44 -0.03 -0.77
C GLU A 32 12.80 0.41 -2.09
N LYS A 33 13.30 -0.12 -3.21
CA LYS A 33 12.71 0.14 -4.53
C LYS A 33 11.25 -0.33 -4.61
N ASP A 34 10.89 -1.40 -3.90
CA ASP A 34 9.53 -1.92 -3.89
C ASP A 34 8.59 -1.06 -3.03
N ILE A 35 9.11 -0.42 -1.97
CA ILE A 35 8.38 0.61 -1.22
C ILE A 35 8.00 1.75 -2.16
N LEU A 36 8.96 2.27 -2.93
CA LEU A 36 8.70 3.36 -3.89
C LEU A 36 7.70 2.95 -4.97
N LYS A 37 7.73 1.69 -5.44
CA LYS A 37 6.71 1.18 -6.38
C LYS A 37 5.33 1.20 -5.73
N LEU A 38 5.19 0.67 -4.51
CA LEU A 38 3.92 0.63 -3.79
C LEU A 38 3.35 2.04 -3.57
N VAL A 39 4.18 2.98 -3.12
CA VAL A 39 3.80 4.38 -2.94
C VAL A 39 3.28 4.99 -4.24
N ASN A 40 4.03 4.82 -5.34
CA ASN A 40 3.58 5.35 -6.64
C ASN A 40 2.26 4.69 -7.09
N THR A 41 2.10 3.39 -6.86
CA THR A 41 0.86 2.68 -7.17
C THR A 41 -0.32 3.26 -6.40
N ILE A 42 -0.18 3.53 -5.10
CA ILE A 42 -1.24 4.15 -4.29
C ILE A 42 -1.63 5.51 -4.87
N ILE A 43 -0.66 6.42 -5.00
CA ILE A 43 -0.89 7.79 -5.48
C ILE A 43 -1.57 7.78 -6.85
N LEU A 44 -1.07 6.99 -7.81
CA LEU A 44 -1.64 6.94 -9.17
C LEU A 44 -3.09 6.45 -9.21
N ASN A 45 -3.50 5.59 -8.26
CA ASN A 45 -4.86 5.04 -8.20
C ASN A 45 -5.81 5.87 -7.33
N THR A 46 -5.32 6.90 -6.64
CA THR A 46 -6.12 7.83 -5.83
C THR A 46 -6.16 9.25 -6.38
N LYS A 47 -5.41 9.55 -7.46
CA LYS A 47 -5.53 10.84 -8.15
C LYS A 47 -6.94 10.99 -8.74
N GLY A 48 -7.61 12.11 -8.44
CA GLY A 48 -8.82 12.51 -9.15
C GLY A 48 -8.52 13.03 -10.55
N GLU A 49 -9.53 13.14 -11.41
CA GLU A 49 -9.40 13.59 -12.82
C GLU A 49 -8.91 15.06 -13.00
N ARG A 50 -8.63 15.80 -11.92
CA ARG A 50 -8.32 17.23 -12.00
C ARG A 50 -6.81 17.49 -12.09
N LEU A 51 -6.31 17.53 -13.32
CA LEU A 51 -5.03 18.15 -13.64
C LEU A 51 -5.08 19.66 -13.34
N GLN A 52 -4.45 20.11 -12.25
CA GLN A 52 -4.06 21.51 -12.10
C GLN A 52 -2.64 21.65 -11.52
N SER A 53 -1.91 22.59 -12.08
CA SER A 53 -0.47 22.89 -11.94
C SER A 53 0.04 23.23 -10.52
N GLY A 54 -0.78 23.07 -9.48
CA GLY A 54 -0.38 23.15 -8.05
C GLY A 54 -0.15 21.79 -7.38
N GLU A 55 -0.32 20.68 -8.10
CA GLU A 55 -0.18 19.32 -7.56
C GLU A 55 1.24 18.94 -7.11
N ASP A 56 2.31 19.54 -7.68
CA ASP A 56 3.66 19.00 -7.51
C ASP A 56 4.15 19.00 -6.05
N PHE A 57 3.85 20.05 -5.28
CA PHE A 57 4.20 20.09 -3.85
C PHE A 57 3.45 19.01 -3.06
N TRP A 58 2.13 18.97 -3.19
CA TRP A 58 1.28 18.05 -2.41
C TRP A 58 1.54 16.59 -2.80
N VAL A 59 1.75 16.30 -4.09
CA VAL A 59 2.14 14.97 -4.57
C VAL A 59 3.52 14.56 -4.05
N LYS A 60 4.49 15.48 -4.01
CA LYS A 60 5.81 15.22 -3.40
C LYS A 60 5.71 14.97 -1.91
N ALA A 61 4.92 15.77 -1.20
CA ALA A 61 4.68 15.61 0.23
C ALA A 61 4.00 14.27 0.54
N GLU A 62 2.93 13.93 -0.20
CA GLU A 62 2.22 12.65 -0.10
C GLU A 62 3.16 11.46 -0.36
N LYS A 63 3.97 11.55 -1.42
CA LYS A 63 4.97 10.52 -1.73
C LYS A 63 5.97 10.34 -0.61
N LEU A 64 6.51 11.42 -0.07
CA LEU A 64 7.46 11.37 1.04
C LEU A 64 6.79 10.75 2.29
N TYR A 65 5.57 11.18 2.58
CA TYR A 65 4.79 10.73 3.73
C TYR A 65 4.49 9.24 3.70
N TYR A 66 3.96 8.72 2.58
CA TYR A 66 3.73 7.27 2.42
C TYR A 66 5.04 6.47 2.39
N THR A 67 6.10 7.01 1.80
CA THR A 67 7.41 6.31 1.80
C THR A 67 7.92 6.13 3.22
N ALA A 68 7.82 7.16 4.06
CA ALA A 68 8.25 7.10 5.45
C ALA A 68 7.41 6.09 6.26
N HIS A 69 6.08 6.12 6.12
CA HIS A 69 5.18 5.22 6.85
C HIS A 69 5.31 3.76 6.43
N ILE A 70 5.28 3.49 5.11
CA ILE A 70 5.43 2.12 4.59
C ILE A 70 6.82 1.59 4.92
N GLY A 71 7.86 2.44 4.84
CA GLY A 71 9.20 2.09 5.27
C GLY A 71 9.25 1.72 6.74
N TYR A 72 8.68 2.56 7.62
CA TYR A 72 8.63 2.28 9.05
C TYR A 72 7.93 0.96 9.35
N ILE A 73 6.74 0.72 8.77
CA ILE A 73 6.01 -0.54 8.95
C ILE A 73 6.85 -1.73 8.49
N TRP A 74 7.51 -1.62 7.34
CA TRP A 74 8.29 -2.72 6.79
C TRP A 74 9.57 -3.02 7.59
N TYR A 75 10.23 -1.99 8.13
CA TYR A 75 11.49 -2.13 8.88
C TYR A 75 11.28 -2.49 10.35
N GLU A 76 10.26 -1.93 11.00
CA GLU A 76 10.15 -1.94 12.47
C GLU A 76 8.95 -2.74 13.00
N CYS A 77 7.87 -2.92 12.22
CA CYS A 77 6.69 -3.64 12.70
C CYS A 77 6.80 -5.15 12.49
N VAL A 78 6.10 -5.91 13.35
CA VAL A 78 5.97 -7.37 13.24
C VAL A 78 5.12 -7.76 12.02
N GLU A 79 5.26 -8.99 11.52
CA GLU A 79 4.62 -9.46 10.28
C GLU A 79 3.09 -9.27 10.29
N GLU A 80 2.46 -9.44 11.45
CA GLU A 80 1.01 -9.26 11.63
C GLU A 80 0.58 -7.81 11.42
N GLU A 81 1.45 -6.84 11.72
CA GLU A 81 1.22 -5.41 11.58
C GLU A 81 1.67 -4.87 10.20
N GLN A 82 2.38 -5.67 9.41
CA GLN A 82 2.80 -5.28 8.06
C GLN A 82 1.65 -5.38 7.07
N ASN A 83 0.66 -4.50 7.18
CA ASN A 83 -0.55 -4.52 6.37
C ASN A 83 -1.14 -3.10 6.17
N PHE A 84 -2.14 -2.99 5.30
CA PHE A 84 -2.78 -1.71 5.01
C PHE A 84 -3.58 -1.12 6.17
N THR A 85 -4.13 -1.93 7.07
CA THR A 85 -4.85 -1.44 8.25
C THR A 85 -3.92 -0.62 9.12
N THR A 86 -2.73 -1.14 9.43
CA THR A 86 -1.70 -0.40 10.17
C THR A 86 -1.31 0.90 9.48
N LEU A 87 -1.13 0.87 8.15
CA LEU A 87 -0.86 2.08 7.37
C LEU A 87 -1.96 3.12 7.53
N LEU A 88 -3.23 2.72 7.42
CA LEU A 88 -4.37 3.63 7.63
C LEU A 88 -4.42 4.17 9.06
N ASP A 89 -4.17 3.33 10.06
CA ASP A 89 -4.18 3.73 11.46
C ASP A 89 -3.12 4.80 11.74
N MET A 90 -1.91 4.66 11.19
CA MET A 90 -0.86 5.67 11.32
C MET A 90 -1.22 6.98 10.60
N ILE A 91 -1.87 6.89 9.43
CA ILE A 91 -2.35 8.07 8.70
C ILE A 91 -3.39 8.81 9.54
N ASN A 92 -4.39 8.10 10.07
CA ASN A 92 -5.44 8.67 10.90
C ASN A 92 -4.91 9.26 12.21
N ALA A 93 -3.91 8.62 12.82
CA ALA A 93 -3.26 9.12 14.03
C ALA A 93 -2.50 10.44 13.79
N SER A 94 -2.07 10.68 12.56
CA SER A 94 -1.37 11.90 12.15
C SER A 94 -2.31 13.03 11.74
N GLU A 95 -3.62 12.77 11.63
CA GLU A 95 -4.59 13.83 11.39
C GLU A 95 -4.69 14.74 12.62
N ALA A 96 -4.26 15.99 12.46
CA ALA A 96 -4.43 17.01 13.47
C ALA A 96 -5.93 17.33 13.62
N ARG A 97 -6.53 16.95 14.75
CA ARG A 97 -7.85 17.46 15.13
C ARG A 97 -7.69 18.92 15.53
N GLN A 98 -8.42 19.83 14.88
CA GLN A 98 -8.61 21.17 15.42
C GLN A 98 -9.27 21.01 16.79
N SER A 99 -8.64 21.60 17.82
CA SER A 99 -9.20 21.72 19.17
C SER A 99 -10.13 22.91 19.25
#